data_AF-A0A843LSX6-F1
#
_entry.id   AF-A0A843LSX6-F1
#
_cell.length_a   1.000
_cell.length_b   1.000
_cell.length_c   1.000
_cell.angle_alpha   90.00
_cell.angle_beta   90.00
_cell.angle_gamma   90.00
#
_symmetry.space_group_name_H-M   'P 1'
#
loop_
_entity.id
_entity.type
_entity.pdbx_description
1 polymer ?
#
loop_
_entity_poly.entity_id
_entity_poly.type
_entity_poly.pdbx_seq_one_letter_code
_entity_poly.pdbx_strand_id
1 'polypeptide(L)'
;PRVSAIMEGLERYSAEVHDRSPKTMTYDQIRLEKNAIRPDTLILPEYAEPEWPIPWWQGYDILRNEEVWVPAHAVFHPVPRIMGKLFRTSTNGIASGNTYEEAVFHSLCELIERDAWSLVEASQNAGPAITDVTHPVARELLDKFKEAGVDVILRDITSDLGIPTVAAVSDDLQLRDPTLLCIGMGSHLCSEIAILRALTEVAQSRATQIHGAREDTKTTHFLSKVGYDRAKRLNKKWFTTEAEIAYKDMPSYHTDDFLDDIHIVLDRLKAAGLDRVIVHDLTRPEIGVPVVRVIVPGLEHYAMDPERIGERCRRARRNYIPGTKPVDS
;
A
#
# COMPACT_ATOMS: atom_id res chain seq x y z
N PRO A 1 -18.98 -1.52 5.16
CA PRO A 1 -18.20 -2.17 6.24
C PRO A 1 -18.28 -3.72 6.26
N ARG A 2 -19.48 -4.33 6.25
CA ARG A 2 -19.63 -5.79 6.41
C ARG A 2 -18.99 -6.61 5.29
N VAL A 3 -19.23 -6.25 4.02
CA VAL A 3 -18.66 -6.97 2.86
C VAL A 3 -17.12 -6.88 2.88
N SER A 4 -16.58 -5.67 3.07
CA SER A 4 -15.13 -5.43 3.18
C SER A 4 -14.47 -6.33 4.23
N ALA A 5 -15.05 -6.45 5.44
CA ALA A 5 -14.49 -7.28 6.50
C ALA A 5 -14.53 -8.79 6.20
N ILE A 6 -15.58 -9.25 5.48
CA ILE A 6 -15.67 -10.66 5.04
C ILE A 6 -14.60 -10.93 3.99
N MET A 7 -14.49 -10.05 2.98
CA MET A 7 -13.51 -10.17 1.89
C MET A 7 -12.07 -10.17 2.43
N GLU A 8 -11.74 -9.28 3.37
CA GLU A 8 -10.44 -9.26 4.06
C GLU A 8 -10.16 -10.56 4.85
N GLY A 9 -11.19 -11.18 5.43
CA GLY A 9 -11.07 -12.50 6.07
C GLY A 9 -10.74 -13.61 5.08
N LEU A 10 -11.39 -13.61 3.91
CA LEU A 10 -11.16 -14.57 2.83
C LEU A 10 -9.76 -14.42 2.24
N GLU A 11 -9.29 -13.18 2.06
CA GLU A 11 -7.94 -12.86 1.61
C GLU A 11 -6.88 -13.47 2.53
N ARG A 12 -7.01 -13.24 3.85
CA ARG A 12 -6.08 -13.77 4.85
C ARG A 12 -6.02 -15.29 4.82
N TYR A 13 -7.17 -15.95 4.83
CA TYR A 13 -7.27 -17.40 4.77
C TYR A 13 -6.64 -17.97 3.49
N SER A 14 -6.96 -17.36 2.35
CA SER A 14 -6.50 -17.82 1.04
C SER A 14 -5.00 -17.63 0.85
N ALA A 15 -4.38 -16.67 1.52
CA ALA A 15 -2.96 -16.38 1.44
C ALA A 15 -2.06 -17.27 2.31
N GLU A 16 -2.62 -18.10 3.18
CA GLU A 16 -1.81 -19.03 3.96
C GLU A 16 -1.17 -20.11 3.07
N VAL A 17 -0.02 -20.62 3.48
CA VAL A 17 0.64 -21.75 2.80
C VAL A 17 -0.26 -22.99 2.83
N HIS A 18 -0.81 -23.31 4.01
CA HIS A 18 -1.74 -24.43 4.24
C HIS A 18 -1.21 -25.76 3.66
N ASP A 19 -1.88 -26.31 2.65
CA ASP A 19 -1.61 -27.55 1.94
C ASP A 19 -0.67 -27.39 0.72
N ARG A 20 -0.31 -26.15 0.39
CA ARG A 20 0.63 -25.84 -0.70
C ARG A 20 2.05 -26.19 -0.26
N SER A 21 2.82 -26.79 -1.17
CA SER A 21 4.20 -27.24 -0.90
C SER A 21 5.22 -26.53 -1.80
N PRO A 22 5.71 -25.34 -1.40
CA PRO A 22 6.78 -24.63 -2.11
C PRO A 22 8.06 -25.47 -2.25
N LYS A 23 8.80 -25.24 -3.34
CA LYS A 23 10.04 -25.94 -3.61
C LYS A 23 11.23 -25.19 -3.02
N THR A 24 11.96 -25.82 -2.11
CA THR A 24 13.13 -25.18 -1.47
C THR A 24 14.40 -25.40 -2.31
N MET A 25 14.97 -24.32 -2.83
CA MET A 25 16.17 -24.31 -3.69
C MET A 25 16.96 -23.01 -3.47
N THR A 26 18.26 -23.00 -3.76
CA THR A 26 19.00 -21.73 -3.89
C THR A 26 18.60 -21.03 -5.20
N TYR A 27 18.85 -19.73 -5.31
CA TYR A 27 18.63 -19.00 -6.56
C TYR A 27 19.45 -19.60 -7.73
N ASP A 28 20.70 -19.99 -7.46
CA ASP A 28 21.57 -20.63 -8.44
C ASP A 28 21.03 -21.95 -8.97
N GLN A 29 20.38 -22.76 -8.13
CA GLN A 29 19.77 -24.01 -8.57
C GLN A 29 18.53 -23.74 -9.42
N ILE A 30 17.60 -22.92 -8.94
CA ILE A 30 16.32 -22.74 -9.64
C ILE A 30 16.47 -22.03 -10.98
N ARG A 31 17.39 -21.05 -11.10
CA ARG A 31 17.61 -20.32 -12.36
C ARG A 31 18.19 -21.18 -13.48
N LEU A 32 18.77 -22.34 -13.15
CA LEU A 32 19.24 -23.31 -14.15
C LEU A 32 18.09 -24.17 -14.70
N GLU A 33 17.01 -24.32 -13.94
CA GLU A 33 15.88 -25.20 -14.29
C GLU A 33 14.64 -24.45 -14.76
N LYS A 34 14.45 -23.20 -14.29
CA LYS A 34 13.23 -22.41 -14.45
C LYS A 34 13.55 -20.92 -14.62
N ASN A 35 12.61 -20.19 -15.22
CA ASN A 35 12.60 -18.73 -15.16
C ASN A 35 12.27 -18.28 -13.73
N ALA A 36 13.20 -17.64 -13.04
CA ALA A 36 13.04 -17.21 -11.66
C ALA A 36 13.53 -15.76 -11.49
N ILE A 37 12.80 -14.96 -10.70
CA ILE A 37 13.28 -13.61 -10.38
C ILE A 37 14.49 -13.70 -9.46
N ARG A 38 15.42 -12.76 -9.63
CA ARG A 38 16.49 -12.58 -8.65
C ARG A 38 15.88 -12.01 -7.35
N PRO A 39 16.17 -12.59 -6.17
CA PRO A 39 15.59 -12.11 -4.90
C PRO A 39 15.89 -10.65 -4.56
N ASP A 40 17.03 -10.12 -5.00
CA ASP A 40 17.45 -8.71 -4.80
C ASP A 40 16.48 -7.69 -5.40
N THR A 41 15.76 -8.06 -6.47
CA THR A 41 14.71 -7.22 -7.09
C THR A 41 13.51 -6.97 -6.18
N LEU A 42 13.36 -7.74 -5.10
CA LEU A 42 12.28 -7.61 -4.13
C LEU A 42 12.60 -6.64 -2.98
N ILE A 43 13.67 -5.84 -3.08
CA ILE A 43 14.07 -4.89 -2.02
C ILE A 43 14.26 -5.64 -0.69
N LEU A 44 15.35 -6.38 -0.61
CA LEU A 44 15.68 -7.19 0.56
C LEU A 44 16.16 -6.31 1.73
N PRO A 45 15.87 -6.71 2.98
CA PRO A 45 16.50 -6.12 4.15
C PRO A 45 17.97 -6.54 4.26
N GLU A 46 18.77 -5.79 5.02
CA GLU A 46 20.22 -6.03 5.16
C GLU A 46 20.57 -7.41 5.71
N TYR A 47 19.72 -7.98 6.58
CA TYR A 47 19.94 -9.32 7.16
C TYR A 47 19.60 -10.47 6.21
N ALA A 48 19.04 -10.20 5.02
CA ALA A 48 18.60 -11.26 4.13
C ALA A 48 19.79 -12.03 3.56
N GLU A 49 19.67 -13.36 3.52
CA GLU A 49 20.67 -14.25 2.95
C GLU A 49 20.10 -14.94 1.69
N PRO A 50 19.96 -14.23 0.54
CA PRO A 50 19.28 -14.75 -0.64
C PRO A 50 20.00 -15.91 -1.34
N GLU A 51 21.25 -16.16 -0.99
CA GLU A 51 22.05 -17.28 -1.51
C GLU A 51 21.70 -18.63 -0.84
N TRP A 52 21.08 -18.59 0.33
CA TRP A 52 20.66 -19.80 1.03
C TRP A 52 19.43 -20.43 0.38
N PRO A 53 19.19 -21.74 0.57
CA PRO A 53 17.97 -22.36 0.07
C PRO A 53 16.72 -21.70 0.64
N ILE A 54 15.84 -21.24 -0.25
CA ILE A 54 14.56 -20.61 0.08
C ILE A 54 13.42 -21.31 -0.66
N PRO A 55 12.18 -21.28 -0.13
CA PRO A 55 11.01 -21.81 -0.82
C PRO A 55 10.66 -20.93 -2.03
N TRP A 56 10.32 -21.56 -3.14
CA TRP A 56 9.90 -20.91 -4.38
C TRP A 56 8.49 -21.37 -4.77
N TRP A 57 7.75 -20.45 -5.39
CA TRP A 57 6.41 -20.69 -5.91
C TRP A 57 6.26 -20.08 -7.31
N GLN A 58 5.51 -20.75 -8.16
CA GLN A 58 5.27 -20.31 -9.54
C GLN A 58 4.15 -19.28 -9.59
N GLY A 59 4.33 -18.24 -10.40
CA GLY A 59 3.32 -17.25 -10.75
C GLY A 59 3.40 -16.91 -12.24
N TYR A 60 2.62 -15.91 -12.63
CA TYR A 60 2.52 -15.48 -14.02
C TYR A 60 2.81 -13.99 -14.13
N ASP A 61 3.82 -13.62 -14.94
CA ASP A 61 4.13 -12.23 -15.23
C ASP A 61 3.23 -11.72 -16.37
N ILE A 62 2.21 -10.93 -16.03
CA ILE A 62 1.22 -10.42 -17.00
C ILE A 62 1.78 -9.32 -17.91
N LEU A 63 2.91 -8.71 -17.54
CA LEU A 63 3.57 -7.69 -18.37
C LEU A 63 4.45 -8.34 -19.43
N ARG A 64 5.08 -9.48 -19.10
CA ARG A 64 5.96 -10.24 -20.00
C ARG A 64 5.32 -11.47 -20.62
N ASN A 65 4.11 -11.82 -20.20
CA ASN A 65 3.35 -12.99 -20.66
C ASN A 65 4.14 -14.30 -20.50
N GLU A 66 4.72 -14.52 -19.32
CA GLU A 66 5.55 -15.69 -19.03
C GLU A 66 5.30 -16.25 -17.62
N GLU A 67 5.50 -17.56 -17.44
CA GLU A 67 5.60 -18.15 -16.12
C GLU A 67 6.92 -17.76 -15.46
N VAL A 68 6.87 -17.44 -14.17
CA VAL A 68 8.06 -17.05 -13.39
C VAL A 68 7.98 -17.56 -11.97
N TRP A 69 9.11 -18.01 -11.44
CA TRP A 69 9.25 -18.45 -10.06
C TRP A 69 9.71 -17.29 -9.17
N VAL A 70 9.05 -17.14 -8.03
CA VAL A 70 9.37 -16.12 -7.02
C VAL A 70 9.55 -16.77 -5.66
N PRO A 71 10.32 -16.15 -4.74
CA PRO A 71 10.37 -16.61 -3.35
C PRO A 71 8.97 -16.67 -2.74
N ALA A 72 8.62 -17.79 -2.11
CA ALA A 72 7.31 -18.00 -1.50
C ALA A 72 7.04 -17.01 -0.35
N HIS A 73 8.08 -16.43 0.26
CA HIS A 73 8.00 -15.29 1.19
C HIS A 73 7.33 -14.05 0.57
N ALA A 74 7.43 -13.88 -0.74
CA ALA A 74 6.75 -12.81 -1.48
C ALA A 74 5.30 -13.15 -1.81
N VAL A 75 4.88 -14.42 -1.68
CA VAL A 75 3.57 -14.90 -2.13
C VAL A 75 2.60 -15.08 -0.97
N PHE A 76 3.01 -15.83 0.05
CA PHE A 76 2.12 -16.28 1.11
C PHE A 76 2.28 -15.43 2.38
N HIS A 77 1.22 -15.41 3.19
CA HIS A 77 1.21 -14.78 4.49
C HIS A 77 0.30 -15.51 5.48
N PRO A 78 0.80 -15.91 6.67
CA PRO A 78 2.20 -15.93 7.07
C PRO A 78 2.97 -17.11 6.41
N VAL A 79 4.28 -16.96 6.22
CA VAL A 79 5.17 -18.09 5.91
C VAL A 79 5.80 -18.62 7.21
N PRO A 80 5.69 -19.93 7.50
CA PRO A 80 6.31 -20.54 8.68
C PRO A 80 7.83 -20.33 8.72
N ARG A 81 8.38 -19.98 9.90
CA ARG A 81 9.82 -19.72 10.08
C ARG A 81 10.72 -20.89 9.69
N ILE A 82 10.21 -22.12 9.77
CA ILE A 82 10.92 -23.34 9.35
C ILE A 82 11.25 -23.33 7.84
N MET A 83 10.57 -22.50 7.04
CA MET A 83 10.78 -22.35 5.60
C MET A 83 11.80 -21.23 5.28
N GLY A 84 12.69 -20.91 6.22
CA GLY A 84 13.72 -19.88 6.05
C GLY A 84 13.21 -18.45 6.27
N LYS A 85 14.14 -17.48 6.17
CA LYS A 85 13.88 -16.07 6.49
C LYS A 85 14.50 -15.16 5.43
N LEU A 86 13.76 -14.86 4.35
CA LEU A 86 14.17 -13.88 3.35
C LEU A 86 13.84 -12.45 3.80
N PHE A 87 12.59 -12.20 4.16
CA PHE A 87 12.10 -10.97 4.78
C PHE A 87 10.82 -11.26 5.57
N ARG A 88 10.34 -10.28 6.34
CA ARG A 88 9.05 -10.38 7.03
C ARG A 88 7.93 -10.38 5.98
N THR A 89 7.17 -11.46 5.92
CA THR A 89 6.00 -11.53 5.03
C THR A 89 4.93 -10.54 5.47
N SER A 90 4.24 -9.93 4.53
CA SER A 90 3.14 -9.00 4.76
C SER A 90 1.93 -9.36 3.90
N THR A 91 0.80 -8.71 4.17
CA THR A 91 -0.40 -8.84 3.35
C THR A 91 -0.36 -8.00 2.08
N ASN A 92 0.64 -7.13 1.90
CA ASN A 92 0.73 -6.17 0.81
C ASN A 92 0.57 -6.83 -0.57
N GLY A 93 -0.39 -6.36 -1.36
CA GLY A 93 -0.69 -6.90 -2.68
C GLY A 93 -1.52 -8.19 -2.64
N ILE A 94 -2.13 -8.56 -1.52
CA ILE A 94 -3.21 -9.56 -1.51
C ILE A 94 -4.52 -8.81 -1.69
N ALA A 95 -5.35 -9.26 -2.62
CA ALA A 95 -6.70 -8.74 -2.75
C ALA A 95 -7.66 -9.83 -3.24
N SER A 96 -8.92 -9.65 -2.89
CA SER A 96 -10.05 -10.41 -3.42
C SER A 96 -10.93 -9.54 -4.29
N GLY A 97 -11.75 -10.19 -5.12
CA GLY A 97 -12.69 -9.52 -6.03
C GLY A 97 -13.84 -10.45 -6.39
N ASN A 98 -14.88 -9.90 -7.00
CA ASN A 98 -15.97 -10.69 -7.58
C ASN A 98 -15.50 -11.40 -8.86
N THR A 99 -14.53 -10.81 -9.55
CA THR A 99 -13.82 -11.38 -10.70
C THR A 99 -12.32 -11.44 -10.43
N TYR A 100 -11.59 -12.19 -11.25
CA TYR A 100 -10.14 -12.29 -11.14
C TYR A 100 -9.47 -10.95 -11.48
N GLU A 101 -9.94 -10.28 -12.53
CA GLU A 101 -9.48 -8.98 -13.00
C GLU A 101 -9.70 -7.90 -11.94
N GLU A 102 -10.86 -7.88 -11.29
CA GLU A 102 -11.12 -6.97 -10.16
C GLU A 102 -10.13 -7.18 -9.02
N ALA A 103 -9.84 -8.44 -8.65
CA ALA A 103 -8.88 -8.75 -7.60
C ALA A 103 -7.45 -8.30 -7.97
N VAL A 104 -7.04 -8.51 -9.24
CA VAL A 104 -5.74 -8.06 -9.75
C VAL A 104 -5.64 -6.53 -9.73
N PHE A 105 -6.66 -5.84 -10.24
CA PHE A 105 -6.70 -4.39 -10.26
C PHE A 105 -6.65 -3.79 -8.85
N HIS A 106 -7.42 -4.35 -7.92
CA HIS A 106 -7.42 -3.91 -6.54
C HIS A 106 -6.04 -4.11 -5.87
N SER A 107 -5.42 -5.27 -6.09
CA SER A 107 -4.07 -5.54 -5.60
C SER A 107 -3.02 -4.56 -6.16
N LEU A 108 -3.11 -4.24 -7.45
CA LEU A 108 -2.24 -3.23 -8.07
C LEU A 108 -2.40 -1.85 -7.44
N CYS A 109 -3.65 -1.41 -7.22
CA CYS A 109 -3.93 -0.15 -6.55
C CYS A 109 -3.34 -0.11 -5.14
N GLU A 110 -3.47 -1.19 -4.36
CA GLU A 110 -2.85 -1.28 -3.03
C GLU A 110 -1.32 -1.15 -3.12
N LEU A 111 -0.67 -1.86 -4.04
CA LEU A 111 0.77 -1.77 -4.20
C LEU A 111 1.24 -0.34 -4.54
N ILE A 112 0.52 0.35 -5.42
CA ILE A 112 0.79 1.75 -5.78
C ILE A 112 0.61 2.68 -4.58
N GLU A 113 -0.45 2.48 -3.80
CA GLU A 113 -0.73 3.24 -2.59
C GLU A 113 0.41 3.12 -1.58
N ARG A 114 0.88 1.91 -1.34
CA ARG A 114 1.97 1.64 -0.39
C ARG A 114 3.34 2.14 -0.88
N ASP A 115 3.57 2.12 -2.19
CA ASP A 115 4.75 2.75 -2.81
C ASP A 115 4.70 4.27 -2.60
N ALA A 116 3.59 4.92 -2.94
CA ALA A 116 3.41 6.36 -2.75
C ALA A 116 3.60 6.78 -1.29
N TRP A 117 3.02 6.04 -0.34
CA TRP A 117 3.23 6.28 1.09
C TRP A 117 4.71 6.16 1.48
N SER A 118 5.39 5.12 0.99
CA SER A 118 6.83 4.92 1.22
C SER A 118 7.66 6.08 0.68
N LEU A 119 7.28 6.65 -0.46
CA LEU A 119 7.92 7.84 -1.03
C LEU A 119 7.68 9.11 -0.19
N VAL A 120 6.48 9.29 0.37
CA VAL A 120 6.21 10.39 1.32
C VAL A 120 7.06 10.25 2.58
N GLU A 121 7.16 9.04 3.16
CA GLU A 121 8.00 8.81 4.33
C GLU A 121 9.50 8.94 4.01
N ALA A 122 9.92 8.65 2.79
CA ALA A 122 11.29 8.84 2.34
C ALA A 122 11.62 10.33 2.10
N SER A 123 10.75 11.06 1.42
CA SER A 123 10.96 12.48 1.05
C SER A 123 10.55 13.48 2.13
N GLN A 124 9.82 13.03 3.15
CA GLN A 124 9.15 13.89 4.14
C GLN A 124 8.23 14.97 3.52
N ASN A 125 7.70 14.71 2.32
CA ASN A 125 6.79 15.60 1.61
C ASN A 125 5.48 14.86 1.30
N ALA A 126 4.36 15.35 1.84
CA ALA A 126 3.04 14.75 1.66
C ALA A 126 2.22 15.39 0.52
N GLY A 127 2.85 16.17 -0.36
CA GLY A 127 2.18 16.78 -1.51
C GLY A 127 1.17 17.88 -1.14
N PRO A 128 0.47 18.43 -2.15
CA PRO A 128 -0.50 19.49 -1.96
C PRO A 128 -1.75 18.98 -1.23
N ALA A 129 -2.43 19.89 -0.53
CA ALA A 129 -3.75 19.60 0.02
C ALA A 129 -4.82 19.66 -1.09
N ILE A 130 -5.75 18.71 -1.07
CA ILE A 130 -6.87 18.66 -2.01
C ILE A 130 -8.00 19.56 -1.47
N THR A 131 -8.44 20.51 -2.28
CA THR A 131 -9.49 21.48 -1.94
C THR A 131 -10.73 21.34 -2.85
N ASP A 132 -11.81 22.05 -2.53
CA ASP A 132 -13.01 22.14 -3.36
C ASP A 132 -13.65 20.79 -3.74
N VAL A 133 -13.66 19.82 -2.81
CA VAL A 133 -14.29 18.51 -3.04
C VAL A 133 -15.79 18.67 -3.29
N THR A 134 -16.22 18.32 -4.50
CA THR A 134 -17.61 18.47 -4.96
C THR A 134 -18.36 17.15 -5.07
N HIS A 135 -17.67 16.01 -5.06
CA HIS A 135 -18.31 14.70 -5.10
C HIS A 135 -19.26 14.51 -3.89
N PRO A 136 -20.57 14.22 -4.10
CA PRO A 136 -21.57 14.27 -3.04
C PRO A 136 -21.28 13.35 -1.85
N VAL A 137 -20.87 12.11 -2.10
CA VAL A 137 -20.60 11.13 -1.04
C VAL A 137 -19.33 11.50 -0.27
N ALA A 138 -18.31 12.03 -0.95
CA ALA A 138 -17.08 12.44 -0.30
C ALA A 138 -17.33 13.66 0.60
N ARG A 139 -18.15 14.61 0.13
CA ARG A 139 -18.62 15.75 0.91
C ARG A 139 -19.42 15.32 2.13
N GLU A 140 -20.36 14.39 1.98
CA GLU A 140 -21.13 13.84 3.10
C GLU A 140 -20.22 13.23 4.18
N LEU A 141 -19.18 12.48 3.78
CA LEU A 141 -18.22 11.92 4.73
C LEU A 141 -17.38 13.00 5.43
N LEU A 142 -16.92 14.02 4.71
CA LEU A 142 -16.20 15.16 5.28
C LEU A 142 -17.07 15.94 6.28
N ASP A 143 -18.34 16.17 5.93
CA ASP A 143 -19.31 16.85 6.79
C ASP A 143 -19.54 16.05 8.09
N LYS A 144 -19.66 14.71 8.01
CA LYS A 144 -19.75 13.85 9.20
C LYS A 144 -18.53 13.94 10.11
N PHE A 145 -17.32 14.01 9.56
CA PHE A 145 -16.11 14.22 10.36
C PHE A 145 -16.14 15.59 11.05
N LYS A 146 -16.49 16.64 10.30
CA LYS A 146 -16.57 18.01 10.81
C LYS A 146 -17.61 18.16 11.91
N GLU A 147 -18.80 17.59 11.73
CA GLU A 147 -19.87 17.55 12.75
C GLU A 147 -19.42 16.84 14.03
N ALA A 148 -18.56 15.82 13.90
CA ALA A 148 -17.93 15.13 15.02
C ALA A 148 -16.73 15.87 15.63
N GLY A 149 -16.39 17.07 15.15
CA GLY A 149 -15.25 17.86 15.64
C GLY A 149 -13.88 17.33 15.20
N VAL A 150 -13.84 16.55 14.11
CA VAL A 150 -12.63 15.97 13.53
C VAL A 150 -12.35 16.67 12.21
N ASP A 151 -11.25 17.41 12.14
CA ASP A 151 -10.79 17.98 10.89
C ASP A 151 -10.12 16.90 10.04
N VAL A 152 -10.32 16.94 8.73
CA VAL A 152 -9.67 16.01 7.79
C VAL A 152 -8.96 16.79 6.71
N ILE A 153 -7.66 16.54 6.58
CA ILE A 153 -6.84 17.09 5.50
C ILE A 153 -6.66 15.99 4.46
N LEU A 154 -7.12 16.24 3.24
CA LEU A 154 -6.86 15.38 2.09
C LEU A 154 -5.55 15.82 1.42
N ARG A 155 -4.66 14.87 1.15
CA ARG A 155 -3.36 15.08 0.51
C ARG A 155 -3.30 14.31 -0.78
N ASP A 156 -2.88 14.96 -1.86
CA ASP A 156 -2.51 14.27 -3.08
C ASP A 156 -1.07 13.79 -2.95
N ILE A 157 -0.90 12.47 -2.79
CA ILE A 157 0.40 11.81 -2.71
C ILE A 157 0.72 11.02 -3.98
N THR A 158 0.04 11.34 -5.10
CA THR A 158 0.27 10.70 -6.40
C THR A 158 1.75 10.73 -6.76
N SER A 159 2.33 9.55 -6.99
CA SER A 159 3.74 9.38 -7.30
C SER A 159 4.05 9.59 -8.78
N ASP A 160 5.30 9.34 -9.19
CA ASP A 160 5.74 9.31 -10.59
C ASP A 160 5.00 8.26 -11.45
N LEU A 161 4.25 7.34 -10.83
CA LEU A 161 3.37 6.41 -11.54
C LEU A 161 2.12 7.12 -12.11
N GLY A 162 1.78 8.30 -11.60
CA GLY A 162 0.68 9.13 -12.11
C GLY A 162 -0.72 8.57 -11.87
N ILE A 163 -0.87 7.63 -10.92
CA ILE A 163 -2.15 7.04 -10.53
C ILE A 163 -2.66 7.78 -9.29
N PRO A 164 -3.89 8.35 -9.32
CA PRO A 164 -4.43 9.13 -8.21
C PRO A 164 -4.31 8.38 -6.88
N THR A 165 -3.54 8.95 -5.95
CA THR A 165 -3.34 8.38 -4.62
C THR A 165 -3.52 9.45 -3.57
N VAL A 166 -4.47 9.23 -2.67
CA VAL A 166 -4.90 10.20 -1.66
C VAL A 166 -4.59 9.69 -0.27
N ALA A 167 -4.08 10.56 0.59
CA ALA A 167 -4.03 10.33 2.03
C ALA A 167 -5.02 11.28 2.72
N ALA A 168 -5.89 10.74 3.57
CA ALA A 168 -6.75 11.49 4.46
C ALA A 168 -6.17 11.47 5.86
N VAL A 169 -5.94 12.64 6.44
CA VAL A 169 -5.29 12.81 7.75
C VAL A 169 -6.30 13.40 8.72
N SER A 170 -6.70 12.66 9.74
CA SER A 170 -7.64 13.15 10.76
C SER A 170 -6.94 13.89 11.88
N ASP A 171 -7.50 15.02 12.29
CA ASP A 171 -7.06 15.83 13.40
C ASP A 171 -8.23 16.10 14.36
N ASP A 172 -8.24 15.41 15.50
CA ASP A 172 -9.30 15.51 16.49
C ASP A 172 -8.99 16.66 17.47
N LEU A 173 -9.49 17.85 17.15
CA LEU A 173 -9.22 19.06 17.92
C LEU A 173 -9.92 19.08 19.29
N GLN A 174 -10.93 18.22 19.50
CA GLN A 174 -11.67 18.13 20.75
C GLN A 174 -10.99 17.19 21.74
N LEU A 175 -10.80 15.93 21.37
CA LEU A 175 -10.19 14.93 22.24
C LEU A 175 -8.68 15.15 22.38
N ARG A 176 -8.04 15.65 21.32
CA ARG A 176 -6.57 15.80 21.23
C ARG A 176 -5.86 14.54 21.68
N ASP A 177 -6.39 13.38 21.28
CA ASP A 177 -5.81 12.08 21.57
C ASP A 177 -4.78 11.74 20.48
N PRO A 178 -3.47 11.58 20.82
CA PRO A 178 -2.45 11.23 19.84
C PRO A 178 -2.70 9.88 19.15
N THR A 179 -3.47 8.98 19.75
CA THR A 179 -3.82 7.67 19.15
C THR A 179 -4.90 7.79 18.08
N LEU A 180 -5.63 8.90 18.05
CA LEU A 180 -6.68 9.21 17.08
C LEU A 180 -6.20 10.08 15.92
N LEU A 181 -4.91 10.42 15.87
CA LEU A 181 -4.24 10.96 14.68
C LEU A 181 -4.06 9.84 13.64
N CYS A 182 -5.16 9.49 12.98
CA CYS A 182 -5.21 8.45 11.96
C CYS A 182 -4.91 9.00 10.57
N ILE A 183 -4.31 8.16 9.75
CA ILE A 183 -4.13 8.38 8.32
C ILE A 183 -4.77 7.19 7.61
N GLY A 184 -5.65 7.48 6.66
CA GLY A 184 -6.19 6.50 5.71
C GLY A 184 -5.73 6.85 4.31
N MET A 185 -5.62 5.86 3.45
CA MET A 185 -5.09 6.03 2.11
C MET A 185 -6.02 5.38 1.08
N GLY A 186 -5.88 5.82 -0.16
CA GLY A 186 -6.64 5.27 -1.26
C GLY A 186 -5.95 5.56 -2.57
N SER A 187 -5.66 4.51 -3.34
CA SER A 187 -5.26 4.61 -4.74
C SER A 187 -6.34 4.02 -5.64
N HIS A 188 -6.61 4.70 -6.77
CA HIS A 188 -7.51 4.23 -7.82
C HIS A 188 -7.30 5.06 -9.10
N LEU A 189 -7.65 4.51 -10.26
CA LEU A 189 -7.73 5.30 -11.51
C LEU A 189 -8.83 6.38 -11.50
N CYS A 190 -9.70 6.37 -10.50
CA CYS A 190 -10.77 7.34 -10.31
C CYS A 190 -10.47 8.12 -9.03
N SER A 191 -10.21 9.42 -9.14
CA SER A 191 -9.85 10.26 -7.98
C SER A 191 -10.95 10.26 -6.92
N GLU A 192 -12.21 10.16 -7.32
CA GLU A 192 -13.37 10.02 -6.41
C GLU A 192 -13.23 8.78 -5.53
N ILE A 193 -12.95 7.63 -6.14
CA ILE A 193 -12.78 6.36 -5.42
C ILE A 193 -11.54 6.41 -4.53
N ALA A 194 -10.44 7.02 -4.99
CA ALA A 194 -9.24 7.22 -4.18
C ALA A 194 -9.55 8.05 -2.90
N ILE A 195 -10.30 9.16 -3.03
CA ILE A 195 -10.73 9.98 -1.89
C ILE A 195 -11.65 9.19 -0.95
N LEU A 196 -12.65 8.48 -1.49
CA LEU A 196 -13.60 7.71 -0.68
C LEU A 196 -12.90 6.59 0.11
N ARG A 197 -11.95 5.89 -0.51
CA ARG A 197 -11.11 4.88 0.16
C ARG A 197 -10.33 5.50 1.31
N ALA A 198 -9.63 6.61 1.06
CA ALA A 198 -8.86 7.29 2.09
C ALA A 198 -9.72 7.74 3.28
N LEU A 199 -10.89 8.36 3.03
CA LEU A 199 -11.82 8.78 4.08
C LEU A 199 -12.40 7.61 4.88
N THR A 200 -12.76 6.52 4.20
CA THR A 200 -13.33 5.34 4.87
C THR A 200 -12.29 4.56 5.66
N GLU A 201 -11.03 4.52 5.23
CA GLU A 201 -9.93 3.94 6.00
C GLU A 201 -9.60 4.76 7.25
N VAL A 202 -9.69 6.10 7.20
CA VAL A 202 -9.60 6.94 8.41
C VAL A 202 -10.69 6.56 9.41
N ALA A 203 -11.95 6.47 8.96
CA ALA A 203 -13.06 6.09 9.82
C ALA A 203 -12.87 4.70 10.44
N GLN A 204 -12.45 3.72 9.64
CA GLN A 204 -12.14 2.36 10.11
C GLN A 204 -10.99 2.35 11.12
N SER A 205 -9.91 3.10 10.86
CA SER A 205 -8.75 3.19 11.75
C SER A 205 -9.15 3.78 13.10
N ARG A 206 -9.91 4.89 13.10
CA ARG A 206 -10.44 5.51 14.31
C ARG A 206 -11.36 4.56 15.08
N ALA A 207 -12.31 3.92 14.41
CA ALA A 207 -13.22 2.97 15.04
C ALA A 207 -12.46 1.81 15.70
N THR A 208 -11.43 1.28 15.04
CA THR A 208 -10.58 0.20 15.57
C THR A 208 -9.83 0.62 16.85
N GLN A 209 -9.32 1.86 16.89
CA GLN A 209 -8.66 2.39 18.10
C GLN A 209 -9.66 2.63 19.24
N ILE A 210 -10.81 3.23 18.95
CA ILE A 210 -11.87 3.52 19.94
C ILE A 210 -12.42 2.24 20.55
N HIS A 211 -12.59 1.17 19.76
CA HIS A 211 -13.05 -0.12 20.25
C HIS A 211 -11.98 -0.91 21.02
N GLY A 212 -10.77 -0.37 21.20
CA GLY A 212 -9.69 -0.99 21.96
C GLY A 212 -9.04 -2.19 21.26
N ALA A 213 -9.44 -2.51 20.02
CA ALA A 213 -8.94 -3.67 19.28
C ALA A 213 -7.44 -3.61 18.92
N ARG A 214 -6.80 -2.45 19.15
CA ARG A 214 -5.35 -2.20 18.94
C ARG A 214 -4.61 -1.66 20.17
N GLU A 215 -5.23 -1.70 21.36
CA GLU A 215 -4.63 -1.17 22.62
C GLU A 215 -3.25 -1.75 22.93
N ASP A 216 -2.96 -2.99 22.50
CA ASP A 216 -1.72 -3.70 22.79
C ASP A 216 -0.58 -3.50 21.77
N THR A 217 -0.73 -2.62 20.78
CA THR A 217 0.37 -2.39 19.82
C THR A 217 1.45 -1.47 20.42
N LYS A 218 2.73 -1.82 20.16
CA LYS A 218 3.88 -0.98 20.57
C LYS A 218 3.76 0.46 20.09
N THR A 219 3.13 0.67 18.93
CA THR A 219 2.88 1.99 18.32
C THR A 219 1.86 2.79 19.13
N THR A 220 0.71 2.21 19.49
CA THR A 220 -0.31 2.88 20.32
C THR A 220 0.26 3.28 21.69
N HIS A 221 1.03 2.38 22.32
CA HIS A 221 1.69 2.66 23.60
C HIS A 221 2.79 3.73 23.51
N PHE A 222 3.47 3.83 22.37
CA PHE A 222 4.44 4.89 22.13
C PHE A 222 3.74 6.24 21.92
N LEU A 223 2.71 6.30 21.07
CA LEU A 223 1.96 7.52 20.76
C LEU A 223 1.31 8.12 21.99
N SER A 224 0.71 7.30 22.87
CA SER A 224 0.09 7.77 24.11
C SER A 224 1.08 8.43 25.07
N LYS A 225 2.37 8.04 25.05
CA LYS A 225 3.43 8.66 25.86
C LYS A 225 4.02 9.93 25.26
N VAL A 226 3.98 10.06 23.93
CA VAL A 226 4.56 11.21 23.20
C VAL A 226 3.69 12.46 23.38
N GLY A 227 2.38 12.29 23.49
CA GLY A 227 1.40 13.39 23.59
C GLY A 227 1.07 14.01 22.23
N TYR A 228 -0.13 14.58 22.12
CA TYR A 228 -0.72 15.07 20.87
C TYR A 228 0.13 16.09 20.11
N ASP A 229 0.54 17.19 20.74
CA ASP A 229 1.27 18.26 20.04
C ASP A 229 2.63 17.78 19.51
N ARG A 230 3.28 16.88 20.24
CA ARG A 230 4.55 16.28 19.81
C ARG A 230 4.35 15.25 18.70
N ALA A 231 3.29 14.43 18.78
CA ALA A 231 2.95 13.48 17.70
C ALA A 231 2.65 14.22 16.39
N LYS A 232 1.89 15.31 16.44
CA LYS A 232 1.62 16.18 15.30
C LYS A 232 2.89 16.83 14.75
N ARG A 233 3.79 17.31 15.62
CA ARG A 233 5.09 17.89 15.20
C ARG A 233 6.01 16.88 14.53
N LEU A 234 6.08 15.65 15.04
CA LEU A 234 6.87 14.57 14.42
C LEU A 234 6.34 14.21 13.03
N ASN A 235 5.04 14.36 12.82
CA ASN A 235 4.34 14.07 11.57
C ASN A 235 3.95 15.34 10.79
N LYS A 236 4.65 16.46 11.01
CA LYS A 236 4.27 17.79 10.49
C LYS A 236 3.90 17.79 8.99
N LYS A 237 4.60 16.99 8.18
CA LYS A 237 4.41 16.85 6.73
C LYS A 237 2.96 16.57 6.34
N TRP A 238 2.24 15.82 7.16
CA TRP A 238 0.84 15.44 6.93
C TRP A 238 -0.14 16.59 7.26
N PHE A 239 0.25 17.50 8.16
CA PHE A 239 -0.61 18.56 8.69
C PHE A 239 -0.30 19.96 8.12
N THR A 240 0.85 20.16 7.48
CA THR A 240 1.28 21.46 6.93
C THR A 240 0.91 21.60 5.46
N THR A 241 0.09 22.60 5.13
CA THR A 241 -0.31 22.90 3.74
C THR A 241 0.58 24.00 3.18
N GLU A 242 1.46 23.62 2.25
CA GLU A 242 2.35 24.55 1.53
C GLU A 242 1.87 24.80 0.09
N ALA A 243 1.06 23.89 -0.45
CA ALA A 243 0.46 23.97 -1.77
C ALA A 243 -0.93 23.32 -1.75
N GLU A 244 -1.77 23.70 -2.72
CA GLU A 244 -3.13 23.18 -2.88
C GLU A 244 -3.37 22.75 -4.33
N ILE A 245 -4.25 21.77 -4.51
CA ILE A 245 -4.78 21.34 -5.79
C ILE A 245 -6.30 21.23 -5.67
N ALA A 246 -7.04 21.82 -6.60
CA ALA A 246 -8.50 21.69 -6.58
C ALA A 246 -8.88 20.27 -7.01
N TYR A 247 -9.91 19.71 -6.38
CA TYR A 247 -10.45 18.39 -6.68
C TYR A 247 -10.72 18.17 -8.18
N LYS A 248 -11.24 19.19 -8.88
CA LYS A 248 -11.50 19.15 -10.33
C LYS A 248 -10.26 18.96 -11.21
N ASP A 249 -9.08 19.30 -10.67
CA ASP A 249 -7.80 19.23 -11.37
C ASP A 249 -7.08 17.91 -11.06
N MET A 250 -7.64 17.07 -10.19
CA MET A 250 -7.13 15.72 -9.96
C MET A 250 -7.40 14.84 -11.19
N PRO A 251 -6.40 14.04 -11.62
CA PRO A 251 -6.58 13.18 -12.76
C PRO A 251 -7.57 12.04 -12.49
N SER A 252 -8.23 11.56 -13.54
CA SER A 252 -8.99 10.31 -13.55
C SER A 252 -8.86 9.65 -14.92
N TYR A 253 -8.63 8.34 -14.91
CA TYR A 253 -8.33 7.54 -16.10
C TYR A 253 -9.12 6.23 -16.15
N HIS A 254 -10.00 5.98 -15.18
CA HIS A 254 -10.78 4.75 -15.11
C HIS A 254 -11.66 4.59 -16.35
N THR A 255 -11.92 3.33 -16.67
CA THR A 255 -12.80 2.90 -17.75
C THR A 255 -13.98 2.13 -17.15
N ASP A 256 -14.82 1.57 -18.02
CA ASP A 256 -15.93 0.72 -17.60
C ASP A 256 -15.53 -0.77 -17.49
N ASP A 257 -14.23 -1.10 -17.65
CA ASP A 257 -13.72 -2.47 -17.69
C ASP A 257 -12.39 -2.65 -16.93
N PHE A 258 -12.32 -3.68 -16.08
CA PHE A 258 -11.12 -3.92 -15.25
C PHE A 258 -9.88 -4.32 -16.06
N LEU A 259 -10.04 -4.98 -17.21
CA LEU A 259 -8.89 -5.37 -18.03
C LEU A 259 -8.26 -4.14 -18.67
N ASP A 260 -9.07 -3.22 -19.19
CA ASP A 260 -8.60 -1.93 -19.72
C ASP A 260 -7.92 -1.09 -18.62
N ASP A 261 -8.49 -1.06 -17.42
CA ASP A 261 -7.90 -0.40 -16.25
C ASP A 261 -6.55 -1.03 -15.82
N ILE A 262 -6.46 -2.37 -15.84
CA ILE A 262 -5.19 -3.08 -15.61
C ILE A 262 -4.17 -2.67 -16.67
N HIS A 263 -4.54 -2.61 -17.95
CA HIS A 263 -3.62 -2.20 -19.01
C HIS A 263 -3.07 -0.78 -18.80
N ILE A 264 -3.91 0.17 -18.38
CA ILE A 264 -3.47 1.52 -18.02
C ILE A 264 -2.42 1.46 -16.89
N VAL A 265 -2.66 0.67 -15.84
CA VAL A 265 -1.70 0.53 -14.74
C VAL A 265 -0.40 -0.13 -15.20
N LEU A 266 -0.46 -1.19 -16.02
CA LEU A 266 0.72 -1.86 -16.57
C LEU A 266 1.58 -0.90 -17.40
N ASP A 267 0.96 -0.08 -18.24
CA ASP A 267 1.67 0.91 -19.06
C ASP A 267 2.37 1.96 -18.21
N ARG A 268 1.74 2.42 -17.12
CA ARG A 268 2.35 3.38 -16.17
C ARG A 268 3.52 2.77 -15.42
N LEU A 269 3.38 1.53 -14.94
CA LEU A 269 4.46 0.79 -14.28
C LEU A 269 5.66 0.59 -15.24
N LYS A 270 5.39 0.16 -16.46
CA LYS A 270 6.40 -0.01 -17.51
C LYS A 270 7.11 1.30 -17.85
N ALA A 271 6.36 2.39 -18.00
CA ALA A 271 6.93 3.72 -18.26
C ALA A 271 7.85 4.21 -17.12
N ALA A 272 7.62 3.75 -15.89
CA ALA A 272 8.46 4.01 -14.73
C ALA A 272 9.66 3.03 -14.59
N GLY A 273 9.85 2.10 -15.54
CA GLY A 273 10.92 1.09 -15.53
C GLY A 273 10.64 -0.13 -14.64
N LEU A 274 9.37 -0.36 -14.27
CA LEU A 274 8.94 -1.53 -13.51
C LEU A 274 8.41 -2.59 -14.49
N ASP A 275 9.33 -3.41 -15.00
CA ASP A 275 9.09 -4.27 -16.17
C ASP A 275 8.51 -5.66 -15.84
N ARG A 276 7.98 -5.88 -14.63
CA ARG A 276 7.40 -7.16 -14.21
C ARG A 276 6.19 -6.93 -13.32
N VAL A 277 5.09 -7.62 -13.61
CA VAL A 277 3.90 -7.66 -12.76
C VAL A 277 3.47 -9.11 -12.62
N ILE A 278 3.78 -9.69 -11.47
CA ILE A 278 3.66 -11.12 -11.23
C ILE A 278 2.41 -11.37 -10.41
N VAL A 279 1.48 -12.15 -10.96
CA VAL A 279 0.22 -12.50 -10.32
C VAL A 279 0.25 -13.97 -9.91
N HIS A 280 -0.19 -14.23 -8.68
CA HIS A 280 -0.47 -15.58 -8.19
C HIS A 280 -1.96 -15.69 -7.90
N ASP A 281 -2.59 -16.72 -8.44
CA ASP A 281 -3.93 -17.12 -8.02
C ASP A 281 -3.85 -17.87 -6.69
N LEU A 282 -4.49 -17.29 -5.67
CA LEU A 282 -4.59 -17.83 -4.32
C LEU A 282 -5.99 -18.36 -4.03
N THR A 283 -6.89 -18.35 -5.01
CA THR A 283 -8.27 -18.81 -4.90
C THR A 283 -8.33 -20.21 -4.29
N ARG A 284 -9.18 -20.35 -3.28
CA ARG A 284 -9.46 -21.62 -2.61
C ARG A 284 -10.66 -22.27 -3.31
N PRO A 285 -10.50 -23.44 -3.97
CA PRO A 285 -11.59 -24.08 -4.72
C PRO A 285 -12.87 -24.31 -3.89
N GLU A 286 -12.71 -24.57 -2.60
CA GLU A 286 -13.79 -24.77 -1.63
C GLU A 286 -14.57 -23.49 -1.28
N ILE A 287 -14.01 -22.30 -1.55
CA ILE A 287 -14.65 -21.00 -1.36
C ILE A 287 -15.16 -20.45 -2.69
N GLY A 288 -14.36 -20.56 -3.76
CA GLY A 288 -14.70 -20.10 -5.11
C GLY A 288 -14.70 -18.57 -5.30
N VAL A 289 -14.23 -17.80 -4.31
CA VAL A 289 -14.05 -16.34 -4.43
C VAL A 289 -12.63 -16.04 -4.92
N PRO A 290 -12.45 -15.29 -6.02
CA PRO A 290 -11.14 -14.89 -6.50
C PRO A 290 -10.30 -14.20 -5.42
N VAL A 291 -9.11 -14.73 -5.17
CA VAL A 291 -8.09 -14.09 -4.34
C VAL A 291 -6.76 -14.17 -5.08
N VAL A 292 -6.05 -13.05 -5.17
CA VAL A 292 -4.75 -12.98 -5.83
C VAL A 292 -3.70 -12.39 -4.92
N ARG A 293 -2.43 -12.69 -5.25
CA ARG A 293 -1.28 -11.91 -4.81
C ARG A 293 -0.61 -11.32 -6.04
N VAL A 294 -0.47 -10.00 -6.08
CA VAL A 294 0.34 -9.31 -7.09
C VAL A 294 1.67 -8.89 -6.47
N ILE A 295 2.74 -9.00 -7.26
CA ILE A 295 4.08 -8.58 -6.92
C ILE A 295 4.62 -7.75 -8.07
N VAL A 296 5.05 -6.52 -7.78
CA VAL A 296 5.73 -5.64 -8.73
C VAL A 296 7.13 -5.37 -8.18
N PRO A 297 8.16 -6.14 -8.60
CA PRO A 297 9.53 -5.91 -8.14
C PRO A 297 9.97 -4.47 -8.40
N GLY A 298 10.53 -3.83 -7.37
CA GLY A 298 10.97 -2.44 -7.41
C GLY A 298 10.00 -1.42 -6.81
N LEU A 299 8.72 -1.75 -6.57
CA LEU A 299 7.83 -0.91 -5.75
C LEU A 299 8.24 -0.96 -4.28
N GLU A 300 8.14 0.19 -3.61
CA GLU A 300 8.67 0.38 -2.27
C GLU A 300 7.82 -0.24 -1.16
N HIS A 301 8.49 -0.62 -0.07
CA HIS A 301 7.85 -1.17 1.13
C HIS A 301 8.13 -0.38 2.40
N TYR A 302 8.92 0.70 2.29
CA TYR A 302 9.57 1.38 3.41
C TYR A 302 8.61 1.86 4.52
N ALA A 303 7.40 2.31 4.16
CA ALA A 303 6.42 2.75 5.14
C ALA A 303 5.89 1.61 6.04
N MET A 304 5.84 0.38 5.53
CA MET A 304 5.36 -0.80 6.27
C MET A 304 6.51 -1.61 6.88
N ASP A 305 7.66 -1.64 6.20
CA ASP A 305 8.88 -2.33 6.63
C ASP A 305 10.10 -1.40 6.44
N PRO A 306 10.49 -0.64 7.48
CA PRO A 306 11.61 0.30 7.40
C PRO A 306 12.97 -0.34 7.10
N GLU A 307 13.10 -1.67 7.24
CA GLU A 307 14.32 -2.41 6.89
C GLU A 307 14.44 -2.63 5.38
N ARG A 308 13.36 -2.39 4.61
CA ARG A 308 13.29 -2.61 3.16
C ARG A 308 13.16 -1.27 2.43
N ILE A 309 14.30 -0.75 1.98
CA ILE A 309 14.36 0.50 1.22
C ILE A 309 14.98 0.29 -0.15
N GLY A 310 14.22 0.57 -1.21
CA GLY A 310 14.62 0.46 -2.61
C GLY A 310 15.16 1.76 -3.18
N GLU A 311 15.35 1.77 -4.50
CA GLU A 311 15.96 2.90 -5.20
C GLU A 311 15.02 4.10 -5.32
N ARG A 312 13.70 3.88 -5.43
CA ARG A 312 12.72 4.97 -5.56
C ARG A 312 12.70 5.82 -4.28
N CYS A 313 12.69 5.18 -3.10
CA CYS A 313 12.81 5.84 -1.81
C CYS A 313 14.19 6.49 -1.60
N ARG A 314 15.29 5.84 -2.02
CA ARG A 314 16.63 6.46 -1.94
C ARG A 314 16.73 7.73 -2.78
N ARG A 315 16.16 7.73 -3.98
CA ARG A 315 16.05 8.91 -4.85
C ARG A 315 15.19 10.00 -4.21
N ALA A 316 14.03 9.64 -3.68
CA ALA A 316 13.14 10.56 -2.97
C ALA A 316 13.83 11.23 -1.76
N ARG A 317 14.61 10.46 -1.00
CA ARG A 317 15.43 10.99 0.12
C ARG A 317 16.51 11.96 -0.32
N ARG A 318 17.19 11.73 -1.44
CA ARG A 318 18.24 12.64 -1.93
C ARG A 318 17.68 13.99 -2.36
N ASN A 319 16.44 14.02 -2.84
CA ASN A 319 15.75 15.25 -3.22
C ASN A 319 15.18 16.01 -2.01
N TYR A 320 15.17 15.39 -0.82
CA TYR A 320 14.83 16.08 0.43
C TYR A 320 16.02 16.92 0.90
N ILE A 321 15.84 18.25 0.93
CA ILE A 321 16.82 19.18 1.51
C ILE A 321 16.34 19.53 2.93
N PRO A 322 17.02 19.07 4.00
CA PRO A 322 16.64 19.43 5.35
C PRO A 322 16.87 20.94 5.59
N GLY A 323 15.80 21.69 5.91
CA GLY A 323 15.92 23.04 6.49
C GLY A 323 15.75 24.24 5.55
N THR A 324 15.25 24.09 4.32
CA THR A 324 14.77 25.25 3.56
C THR A 324 13.48 25.77 4.20
N LYS A 325 13.57 26.94 4.85
CA LYS A 325 12.37 27.75 5.15
C LYS A 325 11.68 28.09 3.83
N PRO A 326 10.34 28.17 3.78
CA PRO A 326 9.65 28.77 2.65
C PRO A 326 10.27 30.13 2.38
N VAL A 327 10.72 30.36 1.15
CA VAL A 327 11.07 31.70 0.70
C VAL A 327 9.72 32.37 0.50
N ASP A 328 9.37 33.30 1.37
CA ASP A 328 8.21 34.17 1.18
C ASP A 328 8.32 34.82 -0.20
N SER A 329 7.35 34.55 -1.08
CA SER A 329 7.11 35.30 -2.31
C SER A 329 5.63 35.62 -2.44
#